data_AF-A0A936M145-F1
#
_entry.id   AF-A0A936M145-F1
#
_cell.length_a   1.000
_cell.length_b   1.000
_cell.length_c   1.000
_cell.angle_alpha   90.00
_cell.angle_beta   90.00
_cell.angle_gamma   90.00
#
_symmetry.space_group_name_H-M   'P 1'
#
loop_
_entity.id
_entity.type
_entity.pdbx_description
1 polymer ?
#
loop_
_entity_poly.entity_id
_entity_poly.type
_entity_poly.pdbx_seq_one_letter_code
_entity_poly.pdbx_strand_id
1 'polypeptide(L)' 'MNGGEDFELLFTLPSDQVPQLAENMIGGNDHGLFTVIGEITSNPGIIEVVRDGRTEILEPHGFQHFE' A
#
# COMPACT_ATOMS: atom_id res chain seq x y z
N MET A 1 3.39 -10.35 -4.31
CA MET A 1 2.60 -9.26 -4.92
C MET A 1 3.40 -8.72 -6.10
N ASN A 2 3.70 -9.55 -7.11
CA ASN A 2 4.79 -9.28 -8.05
C ASN A 2 4.32 -9.39 -9.52
N GLY A 3 3.02 -9.23 -9.77
CA GLY A 3 2.42 -9.38 -11.10
C GLY A 3 2.73 -8.21 -12.03
N GLY A 4 2.83 -6.98 -11.49
CA GLY A 4 3.28 -5.79 -12.23
C GLY A 4 2.27 -5.18 -13.20
N GLU A 5 1.04 -5.70 -13.28
CA GLU A 5 0.04 -5.31 -14.29
C GLU A 5 -1.17 -4.56 -13.72
N ASP A 6 -1.13 -4.15 -12.45
CA ASP A 6 -2.31 -3.60 -11.77
C ASP A 6 -2.61 -2.13 -12.14
N PHE A 7 -1.63 -1.37 -12.64
CA PHE A 7 -1.73 0.07 -12.97
C PHE A 7 -2.34 0.96 -11.85
N GLU A 8 -2.38 0.45 -10.61
CA GLU A 8 -2.91 1.15 -9.44
C GLU A 8 -1.92 2.18 -8.88
N LEU A 9 -2.44 3.14 -8.12
CA LEU A 9 -1.63 4.11 -7.39
C LEU A 9 -1.25 3.57 -6.00
N LEU A 10 0.05 3.46 -5.75
CA LEU A 10 0.61 3.26 -4.41
C LEU A 10 1.27 4.56 -3.93
N PHE A 11 0.79 5.09 -2.81
CA PHE A 11 1.28 6.34 -2.24
C PHE A 11 1.25 6.30 -0.71
N THR A 12 1.86 7.30 -0.09
CA THR A 12 1.89 7.47 1.36
C THR A 12 1.33 8.84 1.73
N LEU A 13 0.81 8.94 2.95
CA LEU A 13 0.34 10.18 3.54
C LEU A 13 0.53 10.15 5.06
N PRO A 14 0.63 11.33 5.72
CA PRO A 14 0.49 11.42 7.17
C PRO A 14 -0.82 10.78 7.63
N SER A 15 -0.79 10.02 8.74
CA SER A 15 -1.95 9.25 9.21
C SER A 15 -3.16 10.12 9.58
N ASP A 16 -2.92 11.35 10.00
CA ASP A 16 -3.93 12.36 10.32
C ASP A 16 -4.64 12.95 9.09
N GLN A 17 -4.08 12.76 7.89
CA GLN A 17 -4.68 13.21 6.63
C GLN A 17 -5.55 12.14 5.94
N VAL A 18 -5.51 10.89 6.42
CA VAL A 18 -6.34 9.80 5.86
C VAL A 18 -7.83 10.10 5.91
N PRO A 19 -8.41 10.60 7.02
CA PRO A 19 -9.83 10.94 7.08
C PRO A 19 -10.20 12.06 6.10
N GLN A 20 -9.35 13.09 6.00
CA GLN A 20 -9.55 14.22 5.08
C GLN A 20 -9.57 13.75 3.61
N LEU A 21 -8.66 12.85 3.24
CA LEU A 21 -8.64 12.26 1.89
C LEU A 21 -9.89 11.42 1.64
N ALA A 22 -10.31 10.61 2.61
CA ALA A 22 -11.53 9.82 2.49
C ALA A 22 -12.75 10.72 2.26
N GLU A 23 -12.93 11.78 3.06
CA GLU A 23 -14.02 12.75 2.93
C GLU A 23 -14.04 13.42 1.55
N ASN A 24 -12.88 13.86 1.04
CA ASN A 24 -12.78 14.52 -0.26
C ASN A 24 -13.14 13.59 -1.43
N MET A 25 -12.93 12.28 -1.26
CA MET A 25 -13.16 11.26 -2.30
C MET A 25 -14.59 10.71 -2.28
N ILE A 26 -15.33 10.86 -1.16
CA ILE A 26 -16.73 10.46 -1.00
C ILE A 26 -17.71 11.32 -1.86
N GLY A 27 -17.24 12.42 -2.45
CA GLY A 27 -18.04 13.29 -3.33
C GLY A 27 -18.33 12.73 -4.73
N GLY A 28 -17.67 11.64 -5.14
CA GLY A 28 -17.99 10.86 -6.35
C GLY A 28 -18.76 9.60 -5.97
N ASN A 29 -19.61 9.07 -6.86
CA ASN A 29 -20.44 7.87 -6.62
C ASN A 29 -19.66 6.55 -6.32
N ASP A 30 -18.34 6.61 -6.11
CA ASP A 30 -17.46 5.45 -5.95
C ASP A 30 -16.99 5.33 -4.50
N HIS A 31 -17.79 4.61 -3.70
CA HIS A 31 -17.35 4.10 -2.41
C HIS A 31 -16.25 3.04 -2.66
N GLY A 32 -14.97 3.34 -2.37
CA GLY A 32 -13.88 2.35 -2.42
C GLY A 32 -12.60 2.72 -3.19
N LEU A 33 -12.32 4.00 -3.45
CA LEU A 33 -11.19 4.45 -4.29
C LEU A 33 -9.79 4.12 -3.78
N PHE A 34 -9.60 3.85 -2.50
CA PHE A 34 -8.30 3.44 -1.95
C PHE A 34 -8.47 2.60 -0.68
N THR A 35 -7.42 1.87 -0.32
CA THR A 35 -7.33 1.10 0.93
C THR A 35 -6.01 1.39 1.61
N VAL A 36 -6.05 1.67 2.92
CA VAL A 36 -4.82 1.73 3.72
C VAL A 36 -4.34 0.29 3.94
N ILE A 37 -3.21 -0.05 3.35
CA ILE A 37 -2.65 -1.43 3.38
C ILE A 37 -1.50 -1.60 4.37
N GLY A 38 -1.08 -0.55 5.06
CA GLY A 38 0.02 -0.58 6.02
C GLY A 38 0.47 0.80 6.46
N GLU A 39 1.63 0.85 7.10
CA GLU A 39 2.27 2.07 7.58
C GLU A 39 3.77 2.09 7.24
N ILE A 40 4.34 3.29 7.14
CA ILE A 40 5.78 3.45 6.97
C ILE A 40 6.45 3.45 8.33
N THR A 41 7.43 2.57 8.52
CA THR A 41 8.21 2.45 9.75
C THR A 41 9.61 3.04 9.58
N SER A 42 10.36 3.14 10.67
CA SER A 42 11.76 3.59 10.66
C SER A 42 12.76 2.51 10.23
N ASN A 43 12.31 1.38 9.68
CA ASN A 43 13.14 0.24 9.29
C ASN A 43 13.34 0.26 7.75
N PRO A 44 14.35 0.96 7.22
CA PRO A 44 14.52 1.12 5.78
C PRO A 44 14.82 -0.22 5.10
N GLY A 45 14.17 -0.46 3.95
CA GLY A 45 14.41 -1.63 3.11
C GLY A 45 13.74 -2.93 3.58
N ILE A 46 13.00 -2.90 4.69
CA ILE A 46 12.27 -4.06 5.21
C ILE A 46 10.79 -3.89 4.91
N ILE A 47 10.19 -4.93 4.33
CA ILE A 47 8.74 -5.03 4.16
C ILE A 47 8.25 -6.16 5.08
N GLU A 48 7.41 -5.82 6.04
CA GLU A 48 6.79 -6.79 6.94
C GLU A 48 5.32 -6.99 6.54
N VAL A 49 4.91 -8.24 6.35
CA VAL A 49 3.53 -8.59 6.09
C VAL A 49 2.96 -9.25 7.33
N VAL A 50 1.89 -8.68 7.87
CA VAL A 50 1.14 -9.26 8.99
C VAL A 50 -0.06 -10.03 8.44
N ARG A 51 -0.09 -11.34 8.65
CA ARG A 51 -1.20 -12.22 8.24
C ARG A 51 -1.49 -13.23 9.34
N ASP A 52 -2.76 -13.39 9.70
CA ASP A 52 -3.20 -14.34 10.74
C ASP A 52 -2.45 -14.22 12.07
N GLY A 53 -2.09 -12.99 12.45
CA GLY A 53 -1.33 -12.69 13.67
C GLY A 53 0.16 -13.04 13.62
N ARG A 54 0.69 -13.39 12.45
CA ARG A 54 2.12 -13.63 12.22
C ARG A 54 2.71 -12.53 11.36
N THR A 55 3.95 -12.17 11.65
CA THR A 55 4.75 -11.23 10.86
C THR A 55 5.79 -12.00 10.07
N GLU A 56 5.84 -11.76 8.76
CA GLU A 56 6.83 -12.35 7.85
C GLU A 56 7.53 -11.24 7.07
N ILE A 57 8.85 -11.38 6.86
CA ILE A 57 9.61 -10.47 6.01
C ILE A 57 9.33 -10.85 4.55
N LEU A 58 8.90 -9.87 3.75
CA LEU A 58 8.70 -10.02 2.33
C LEU A 58 9.95 -9.57 1.58
N GLU A 59 10.64 -10.52 0.96
CA GLU A 59 11.73 -10.24 0.04
C GLU A 59 11.16 -9.70 -1.29
N PRO A 60 11.54 -8.49 -1.72
CA PRO A 60 11.03 -7.91 -2.95
C PRO A 60 11.64 -8.63 -4.15
N HIS A 61 10.78 -9.30 -4.94
CA HIS A 61 11.14 -9.85 -6.24
C HIS A 61 10.36 -9.10 -7.31
N GLY A 62 10.98 -8.06 -7.86
CA GLY A 62 10.38 -7.21 -8.90
C GLY A 62 10.49 -7.84 -10.29
N PHE A 63 9.79 -7.24 -11.26
CA PHE A 63 10.03 -7.53 -12.67
C PHE A 63 11.30 -6.82 -13.14
N GLN A 64 12.22 -7.55 -13.75
CA GLN A 64 13.42 -7.01 -14.38
C GLN A 64 13.42 -7.41 -15.86
N HIS A 65 13.40 -6.40 -16.74
CA HIS A 65 13.18 -6.58 -18.18
C HIS A 65 14.22 -7.47 -18.90
N PHE A 66 15.41 -7.63 -18.33
CA PHE A 66 16.56 -8.30 -18.97
C PHE A 66 17.29 -9.26 -18.03
N GLU A 67 16.61 -9.75 -16.99
CA GLU A 67 17.13 -10.83 -16.14
C GLU A 67 16.79 -12.21 -16.68
#